data_AF-A0A074Z1N9-F1
#
_entry.id   AF-A0A074Z1N9-F1
#
_cell.length_a   1.000
_cell.length_b   1.000
_cell.length_c   1.000
_cell.angle_alpha   90.00
_cell.angle_beta   90.00
_cell.angle_gamma   90.00
#
_symmetry.space_group_name_H-M   'P 1'
#
loop_
_entity.id
_entity.type
_entity.pdbx_description
1 polymer ?
#
loop_
_entity_poly.entity_id
_entity_poly.type
_entity_poly.pdbx_seq_one_letter_code
_entity_poly.pdbx_strand_id
1 'polypeptide(L)'
;MTGKQSIGSLTIPWSPTVGPENEESCYPYRRQVPGTTTIPPGWTFAKGRRPVEEPSIHEERVSVPLRDGVKIQCDVFRPETDKKLPALLAVSPYGKNGHGFRIFDNIPFRLGLPESSTSGLEKFEGQD
;
A
#
# COMPACT_ATOMS: atom_id res chain seq x y z
N MET A 1 -20.97 -8.85 14.28
CA MET A 1 -22.42 -8.61 14.39
C MET A 1 -22.75 -7.31 13.66
N THR A 2 -23.63 -7.37 12.67
CA THR A 2 -24.17 -6.19 12.00
C THR A 2 -25.15 -5.51 12.94
N GLY A 3 -24.86 -4.29 13.36
CA GLY A 3 -25.70 -3.46 14.21
C GLY A 3 -26.40 -2.35 13.41
N LYS A 4 -27.25 -1.60 14.11
CA LYS A 4 -27.84 -0.35 13.63
C LYS A 4 -27.45 0.74 14.64
N GLN A 5 -26.88 1.84 14.15
CA GLN A 5 -26.58 3.00 14.97
C GLN A 5 -27.48 4.15 14.52
N SER A 6 -28.13 4.84 15.46
CA SER A 6 -29.00 5.97 15.12
C SER A 6 -28.28 7.30 15.32
N ILE A 7 -28.32 8.17 14.32
CA ILE A 7 -27.95 9.58 14.44
C ILE A 7 -29.22 10.40 14.18
N GLY A 8 -29.84 10.88 15.25
CA GLY A 8 -31.18 11.48 15.17
C GLY A 8 -32.21 10.47 14.67
N SER A 9 -32.94 10.81 13.61
CA SER A 9 -33.90 9.93 12.94
C SER A 9 -33.27 8.99 11.90
N LEU A 10 -31.99 9.15 11.57
CA LEU A 10 -31.29 8.32 10.60
C LEU A 10 -30.76 7.06 11.25
N THR A 11 -31.23 5.91 10.76
CA THR A 11 -30.68 4.60 11.10
C THR A 11 -29.54 4.26 10.14
N ILE A 12 -28.32 4.21 10.66
CA ILE A 12 -27.11 3.88 9.91
C ILE A 12 -26.80 2.40 10.11
N PRO A 13 -26.70 1.60 9.03
CA PRO A 13 -26.21 0.24 9.15
C PRO A 13 -24.74 0.27 9.60
N TRP A 14 -24.44 -0.43 10.69
CA TRP A 14 -23.09 -0.56 11.22
C TRP A 14 -22.64 -2.01 11.05
N SER A 15 -21.71 -2.26 10.13
CA SER A 15 -21.07 -3.56 9.99
C SER A 15 -19.60 -3.46 10.37
N PRO A 16 -19.01 -4.50 10.99
CA PRO A 16 -17.56 -4.60 11.08
C PRO A 16 -16.94 -4.42 9.69
N THR A 17 -15.79 -3.76 9.64
CA THR A 17 -14.98 -3.75 8.43
C THR A 17 -14.56 -5.18 8.09
N VAL A 18 -14.30 -5.44 6.81
CA VAL A 18 -13.70 -6.71 6.41
C VAL A 18 -12.30 -6.79 7.02
N GLY A 19 -12.00 -7.90 7.70
CA GLY A 19 -10.70 -8.11 8.33
C GLY A 19 -9.58 -8.18 7.29
N PRO A 20 -8.36 -7.69 7.60
CA PRO A 20 -7.22 -7.74 6.69
C PRO A 20 -6.77 -9.17 6.32
N GLU A 21 -7.20 -10.17 7.08
CA GLU A 21 -7.02 -11.60 6.79
C GLU A 21 -7.94 -12.13 5.70
N ASN A 22 -8.98 -11.39 5.32
CA ASN A 22 -9.90 -11.78 4.26
C ASN A 22 -9.36 -11.36 2.89
N GLU A 23 -8.87 -12.36 2.15
CA GLU A 23 -8.21 -12.20 0.86
C GLU A 23 -9.17 -11.86 -0.30
N GLU A 24 -10.48 -11.97 -0.09
CA GLU A 24 -11.51 -11.74 -1.12
C GLU A 24 -11.87 -10.26 -1.29
N SER A 25 -11.53 -9.41 -0.32
CA SER A 25 -12.02 -8.02 -0.25
C SER A 25 -11.07 -6.96 -0.84
N CYS A 26 -9.89 -7.35 -1.34
CA CYS A 26 -8.84 -6.40 -1.76
C CYS A 26 -8.25 -6.71 -3.15
N TYR A 27 -9.09 -6.95 -4.15
CA TYR A 27 -8.61 -7.31 -5.49
C TYR A 27 -7.91 -6.14 -6.24
N PRO A 28 -6.71 -6.35 -6.81
CA PRO A 28 -5.90 -7.58 -6.78
C PRO A 28 -5.21 -7.78 -5.43
N TYR A 29 -5.53 -8.89 -4.76
CA TYR A 29 -4.94 -9.24 -3.47
C TYR A 29 -3.73 -10.15 -3.69
N ARG A 30 -2.62 -9.80 -3.04
CA ARG A 30 -1.48 -10.70 -2.86
C ARG A 30 -1.12 -10.65 -1.39
N ARG A 31 -0.97 -11.84 -0.80
CA ARG A 31 -0.46 -11.95 0.56
C ARG A 31 0.99 -11.48 0.60
N GLN A 32 1.22 -10.33 1.23
CA GLN A 32 2.57 -9.82 1.49
C GLN A 32 3.21 -10.65 2.61
N VAL A 33 4.47 -11.03 2.43
CA VAL A 33 5.27 -11.76 3.42
C VAL A 33 6.43 -10.87 3.88
N PRO A 34 6.83 -10.91 5.16
CA PRO A 34 7.99 -10.15 5.59
C PRO A 34 9.24 -10.58 4.82
N GLY A 35 9.99 -9.61 4.31
CA GLY A 35 11.18 -9.88 3.52
C GLY A 35 11.94 -8.61 3.17
N THR A 36 13.23 -8.78 2.82
CA THR A 36 14.09 -7.69 2.39
C THR A 36 14.68 -8.03 1.03
N THR A 37 14.52 -7.13 0.07
CA THR A 37 15.05 -7.31 -1.29
C THR A 37 15.82 -6.06 -1.71
N THR A 38 16.88 -6.25 -2.50
CA THR A 38 17.57 -5.14 -3.18
C THR A 38 16.97 -4.96 -4.57
N ILE A 39 16.51 -3.75 -4.87
CA ILE A 39 15.98 -3.33 -6.16
C ILE A 39 17.10 -2.61 -6.90
N PRO A 40 17.67 -3.20 -7.98
CA PRO A 40 18.70 -2.55 -8.77
C PRO A 40 18.11 -1.50 -9.73
N PRO A 41 18.93 -0.54 -10.21
CA PRO A 41 18.54 0.33 -11.31
C PRO A 41 18.08 -0.45 -12.53
N GLY A 42 17.05 0.04 -13.21
CA GLY A 42 16.43 -0.60 -14.37
C GLY A 42 15.46 -1.74 -14.02
N TRP A 43 15.31 -2.10 -12.74
CA TRP A 43 14.30 -3.08 -12.34
C TRP A 43 12.88 -2.55 -12.60
N THR A 44 11.99 -3.42 -13.06
CA THR A 44 10.58 -3.10 -13.33
C THR A 44 9.67 -4.04 -12.55
N PHE A 45 8.65 -3.49 -11.87
CA PHE A 45 7.66 -4.27 -11.15
C PHE A 45 6.84 -5.18 -12.08
N ALA A 46 6.44 -4.64 -13.22
CA ALA A 46 5.73 -5.36 -14.27
C ALA A 46 6.07 -4.77 -15.64
N LYS A 47 5.78 -5.52 -16.71
CA LYS A 47 5.94 -5.04 -18.08
C LYS A 47 5.15 -3.74 -18.27
N GLY A 48 5.79 -2.73 -18.85
CA GLY A 48 5.18 -1.42 -19.15
C GLY A 48 5.30 -0.38 -18.02
N ARG A 49 5.72 -0.78 -16.82
CA ARG A 49 5.98 0.13 -15.69
C ARG A 49 7.29 0.89 -15.85
N ARG A 50 7.37 2.06 -15.20
CA ARG A 50 8.60 2.87 -15.17
C ARG A 50 9.71 2.08 -14.44
N PRO A 51 10.90 1.93 -15.03
CA PRO A 51 12.03 1.33 -14.33
C PRO A 51 12.45 2.19 -13.13
N VAL A 52 12.90 1.55 -12.06
CA VAL A 52 13.50 2.24 -10.92
C VAL A 52 14.85 2.81 -11.33
N GLU A 53 15.10 4.08 -11.05
CA GLU A 53 16.35 4.76 -11.44
C GLU A 53 17.47 4.53 -10.43
N GLU A 54 17.14 4.52 -9.14
CA GLU A 54 18.10 4.47 -8.04
C GLU A 54 18.05 3.13 -7.30
N PRO A 55 19.19 2.54 -6.92
CA PRO A 55 19.21 1.32 -6.14
C PRO A 55 18.50 1.54 -4.79
N SER A 56 17.63 0.62 -4.41
CA SER A 56 16.86 0.72 -3.17
C SER A 56 16.75 -0.62 -2.46
N ILE A 57 16.85 -0.61 -1.13
CA ILE A 57 16.44 -1.73 -0.29
C ILE A 57 14.94 -1.59 -0.04
N HIS A 58 14.19 -2.63 -0.34
CA HIS A 58 12.76 -2.76 -0.05
C HIS A 58 12.55 -3.77 1.07
N GLU A 59 12.10 -3.29 2.22
CA GLU A 59 11.66 -4.12 3.35
C GLU A 59 10.14 -4.21 3.31
N GLU A 60 9.62 -5.38 2.97
CA GLU A 60 8.19 -5.64 2.87
C GLU A 60 7.62 -6.07 4.22
N ARG A 61 6.43 -5.55 4.56
CA ARG A 61 5.64 -5.93 5.74
C ARG A 61 6.40 -5.79 7.06
N VAL A 62 6.98 -4.60 7.26
CA VAL A 62 7.55 -4.18 8.54
C VAL A 62 6.40 -3.89 9.52
N SER A 63 6.44 -4.56 10.67
CA SER A 63 5.42 -4.40 11.70
C SER A 63 5.73 -3.21 12.61
N VAL A 64 4.81 -2.25 12.69
CA VAL A 64 4.91 -1.08 13.57
C VAL A 64 3.85 -1.20 14.67
N PRO A 65 4.26 -1.43 15.93
CA PRO A 65 3.33 -1.46 17.06
C PRO A 65 2.86 -0.03 17.41
N LEU A 66 1.56 0.12 17.56
CA LEU A 66 0.92 1.33 18.06
C LEU A 66 0.78 1.28 19.59
N ARG A 67 0.40 2.41 20.18
CA ARG A 67 0.28 2.58 21.65
C ARG A 67 -0.72 1.64 22.30
N ASP A 68 -1.75 1.23 21.56
CA ASP A 68 -2.80 0.32 22.00
C ASP A 68 -2.48 -1.16 21.72
N GLY A 69 -1.27 -1.46 21.24
CA GLY A 69 -0.84 -2.81 20.89
C GLY A 69 -1.26 -3.28 19.50
N VAL A 70 -2.05 -2.49 18.75
CA VAL A 70 -2.36 -2.77 17.34
C VAL A 70 -1.07 -2.69 16.52
N LYS A 71 -0.91 -3.63 15.58
CA LYS A 71 0.25 -3.66 14.68
C LYS A 71 -0.17 -3.24 13.28
N ILE A 72 0.29 -2.09 12.83
CA ILE A 72 0.17 -1.70 11.42
C ILE A 72 1.37 -2.27 10.64
N GLN A 73 1.17 -2.50 9.34
CA GLN A 73 2.21 -3.01 8.44
C GLN A 73 2.57 -1.91 7.44
N CYS A 74 3.86 -1.61 7.30
CA CYS A 74 4.37 -0.71 6.27
C CYS A 74 5.41 -1.41 5.41
N ASP A 75 5.74 -0.80 4.27
CA ASP A 75 6.96 -1.12 3.55
C ASP A 75 7.95 0.02 3.74
N VAL A 76 9.24 -0.31 3.75
CA VAL A 76 10.32 0.67 3.86
C VAL A 76 11.18 0.58 2.62
N PHE A 77 11.28 1.70 1.89
CA PHE A 77 12.21 1.87 0.80
C PHE A 77 13.33 2.80 1.28
N ARG A 78 14.59 2.36 1.18
CA ARG A 78 15.75 3.13 1.62
C ARG A 78 17.00 2.83 0.82
N PRO A 79 17.95 3.77 0.69
CA PRO A 79 19.26 3.46 0.15
C PRO A 79 20.07 2.54 1.09
N GLU A 80 21.03 1.84 0.51
CA GLU A 80 22.02 1.06 1.27
C GLU A 80 23.09 2.00 1.86
N THR A 81 22.83 2.54 3.05
CA THR A 81 23.75 3.46 3.73
C THR A 81 23.52 3.47 5.24
N ASP A 82 24.58 3.78 5.99
CA ASP A 82 24.53 4.00 7.45
C ASP A 82 24.21 5.45 7.84
N LYS A 83 24.06 6.35 6.86
CA LYS A 83 23.73 7.76 7.11
C LYS A 83 22.29 7.88 7.63
N LYS A 84 22.09 8.75 8.62
CA LYS A 84 20.74 9.13 9.07
C LYS A 84 20.11 10.08 8.05
N LEU A 85 19.02 9.64 7.42
CA LEU A 85 18.28 10.39 6.43
C LEU A 85 16.88 10.75 6.96
N PRO A 86 16.28 11.86 6.52
CA PRO A 86 14.87 12.12 6.80
C PRO A 86 13.99 11.05 6.14
N ALA A 87 12.96 10.61 6.84
CA ALA A 87 11.98 9.67 6.32
C ALA A 87 10.78 10.41 5.74
N LEU A 88 10.31 9.97 4.58
CA LEU A 88 9.00 10.34 4.04
C LEU A 88 7.98 9.27 4.45
N LEU A 89 6.82 9.70 4.93
CA LEU A 89 5.77 8.81 5.39
C LEU A 89 4.49 9.04 4.60
N ALA A 90 3.99 7.98 3.96
CA ALA A 90 2.70 7.95 3.29
C ALA A 90 1.74 7.01 4.00
N VAL A 91 0.64 7.54 4.53
CA VAL A 91 -0.39 6.75 5.22
C VAL A 91 -1.72 6.97 4.51
N SER A 92 -2.31 5.89 4.02
CA SER A 92 -3.66 5.92 3.44
C SER A 92 -4.27 4.52 3.54
N PRO A 93 -5.61 4.40 3.52
CA PRO A 93 -6.28 3.10 3.62
C PRO A 93 -6.25 2.31 2.31
N TYR A 94 -5.76 2.92 1.21
CA TYR A 94 -6.01 2.47 -0.17
C TYR A 94 -5.21 1.25 -0.63
N GLY A 95 -4.13 0.90 0.07
CA GLY A 95 -3.23 -0.19 -0.30
C GLY A 95 -1.78 0.24 -0.57
N LYS A 96 -0.92 -0.68 -1.02
CA LYS A 96 0.50 -0.46 -1.37
C LYS A 96 1.01 -1.58 -2.30
N ASN A 97 2.11 -1.36 -3.02
CA ASN A 97 2.72 -2.31 -3.98
C ASN A 97 1.74 -2.88 -5.01
N GLY A 98 0.85 -2.05 -5.57
CA GLY A 98 -0.15 -2.53 -6.53
C GLY A 98 -1.22 -3.46 -5.92
N HIS A 99 -1.39 -3.45 -4.59
CA HIS A 99 -2.42 -4.22 -3.88
C HIS A 99 -3.33 -3.29 -3.08
N GLY A 100 -4.60 -3.67 -2.94
CA GLY A 100 -5.57 -2.98 -2.10
C GLY A 100 -6.84 -2.56 -2.84
N PHE A 101 -7.78 -1.98 -2.10
CA PHE A 101 -9.10 -1.65 -2.63
C PHE A 101 -9.10 -0.43 -3.58
N ARG A 102 -8.05 0.41 -3.53
CA ARG A 102 -7.84 1.54 -4.45
C ARG A 102 -6.38 1.62 -4.87
N ILE A 103 -6.14 1.26 -6.11
CA ILE A 103 -4.88 1.43 -6.82
C ILE A 103 -5.19 2.04 -8.19
N PHE A 104 -4.20 2.62 -8.87
CA PHE A 104 -4.46 3.24 -10.18
C PHE A 104 -5.13 2.28 -11.15
N ASP A 105 -4.74 0.99 -11.14
CA ASP A 105 -5.23 -0.03 -12.07
C ASP A 105 -6.70 -0.43 -11.86
N ASN A 106 -7.29 -0.18 -10.68
CA ASN A 106 -8.69 -0.49 -10.40
C ASN A 106 -9.62 0.75 -10.37
N ILE A 107 -9.10 1.88 -10.85
CA ILE A 107 -9.83 3.14 -11.00
C ILE A 107 -10.06 3.40 -12.50
N PRO A 108 -11.25 3.90 -12.90
CA PRO A 108 -11.54 4.19 -14.31
C PRO A 108 -10.43 4.99 -14.99
N PHE A 109 -9.95 4.47 -16.11
CA PHE A 109 -8.91 5.08 -16.95
C PHE A 109 -7.59 5.37 -16.24
N ARG A 110 -7.28 4.75 -15.09
CA ARG A 110 -6.09 5.06 -14.26
C ARG A 110 -5.97 6.56 -13.92
N LEU A 111 -7.11 7.27 -13.83
CA LEU A 111 -7.16 8.74 -13.69
C LEU A 111 -6.40 9.50 -14.82
N GLY A 112 -6.28 8.89 -15.99
CA GLY A 112 -5.55 9.45 -17.12
C GLY A 112 -4.03 9.26 -17.06
N LEU A 113 -3.50 8.54 -16.06
CA LEU A 113 -2.07 8.25 -15.95
C LEU A 113 -1.69 7.02 -16.78
N PRO A 114 -0.73 7.13 -17.72
CA PRO A 114 -0.24 5.97 -18.46
C PRO A 114 0.56 5.04 -17.54
N GLU A 115 0.65 3.76 -17.89
CA GLU A 115 1.33 2.76 -17.04
C GLU A 115 2.82 3.04 -16.84
N SER A 116 3.44 3.60 -17.87
CA SER A 116 4.84 4.01 -17.87
C SER A 116 5.12 5.23 -16.99
N SER A 117 4.09 5.88 -16.45
CA SER A 117 4.25 7.00 -15.52
C SER A 117 4.46 6.57 -14.08
N THR A 118 4.29 5.29 -13.72
CA THR A 118 4.54 4.81 -12.35
C THR A 118 5.33 3.50 -12.31
N SER A 119 6.06 3.25 -11.22
CA SER A 119 6.94 2.07 -11.09
C SER A 119 6.19 0.76 -10.82
N GLY A 120 4.96 0.82 -10.31
CA GLY A 120 4.20 -0.29 -9.74
C GLY A 120 4.37 -0.43 -8.22
N LEU A 121 5.36 0.24 -7.63
CA LEU A 121 5.58 0.29 -6.18
C LEU A 121 4.80 1.42 -5.50
N GLU A 122 4.18 2.30 -6.28
CA GLU A 122 3.48 3.47 -5.79
C GLU A 122 2.33 3.11 -4.84
N LYS A 123 2.04 4.08 -3.96
CA LYS A 123 0.81 4.11 -3.18
C LYS A 123 -0.18 5.07 -3.84
N PHE A 124 -1.46 4.71 -3.87
CA PHE A 124 -2.50 5.65 -4.30
C PHE A 124 -2.52 6.87 -3.36
N GLU A 125 -2.42 8.08 -3.94
CA GLU A 125 -2.19 9.37 -3.26
C GLU A 125 -0.87 9.47 -2.47
N GLY A 126 0.10 8.60 -2.75
CA GLY A 126 1.43 8.62 -2.17
C GLY A 126 2.52 8.79 -3.22
N GLN A 127 3.76 8.72 -2.74
CA GLN A 127 4.96 8.71 -3.57
C GLN A 127 5.06 7.41 -4.36
N ASP A 128 5.81 7.52 -5.46
CA ASP A 128 6.29 6.45 -6.30
C ASP A 128 7.82 6.45 -6.30
#